data_AF-A0AAV4I6M5-F1
#
_entry.id   AF-A0AAV4I6M5-F1
#
_cell.length_a   1.000
_cell.length_b   1.000
_cell.length_c   1.000
_cell.angle_alpha   90.00
_cell.angle_beta   90.00
_cell.angle_gamma   90.00
#
_symmetry.space_group_name_H-M   'P 1'
#
loop_
_entity.id
_entity.type
_entity.pdbx_description
1 polymer ?
#
loop_
_entity_poly.entity_id
_entity_poly.type
_entity_poly.pdbx_seq_one_letter_code
_entity_poly.pdbx_strand_id
1 'polypeptide(L)'
;MNITGLSETRWSGEGHFSSGERTIIHSGKEKGGETGVAIVLDKKHAGCMKSYNPVSDRILTVKLNTKPVALNIIQVYAPTSASTQEEAEQFYSDL
;
A
#
# COMPACT_ATOMS: atom_id res chain seq x y z
N MET A 1 -8.86 -0.85 -15.92
CA MET A 1 -8.02 -0.41 -14.80
C MET A 1 -7.17 -1.59 -14.41
N ASN A 2 -5.85 -1.44 -14.34
CA ASN A 2 -4.93 -2.54 -14.02
C ASN A 2 -4.10 -2.14 -12.80
N ILE A 3 -4.60 -2.55 -11.63
CA ILE A 3 -4.06 -2.20 -10.32
C ILE A 3 -4.08 -3.48 -9.51
N THR A 4 -2.95 -3.83 -8.88
CA THR A 4 -2.83 -5.02 -8.03
C THR A 4 -2.40 -4.60 -6.64
N GLY A 5 -3.20 -4.98 -5.64
CA GLY A 5 -2.79 -4.91 -4.24
C GLY A 5 -2.02 -6.16 -3.83
N LEU A 6 -0.94 -5.99 -3.09
CA LEU A 6 -0.15 -7.06 -2.49
C LEU A 6 -0.14 -6.87 -0.98
N SER A 7 -0.19 -7.99 -0.27
CA SER A 7 -0.03 -8.07 1.18
C SER A 7 1.05 -9.10 1.50
N GLU A 8 1.61 -9.01 2.71
CA GLU A 8 2.76 -9.84 3.14
C GLU A 8 3.95 -9.74 2.17
N THR A 9 4.27 -8.53 1.71
CA THR A 9 5.41 -8.32 0.79
C THR A 9 6.75 -8.62 1.46
N ARG A 10 6.83 -8.49 2.79
CA ARG A 10 8.04 -8.72 3.60
C ARG A 10 9.19 -7.78 3.30
N TRP A 11 8.93 -6.72 2.52
CA TRP A 11 9.94 -5.77 2.09
C TRP A 11 10.26 -4.76 3.18
N SER A 12 11.51 -4.31 3.17
CA SER A 12 12.01 -3.32 4.11
C SER A 12 11.66 -1.89 3.67
N GLY A 13 11.26 -1.08 4.64
CA GLY A 13 10.98 0.33 4.48
C GLY A 13 9.80 0.62 3.54
N GLU A 14 9.76 1.87 3.10
CA GLU A 14 8.70 2.43 2.28
C GLU A 14 9.25 3.18 1.07
N GLY A 15 8.44 3.29 0.02
CA GLY A 15 8.84 4.01 -1.17
C GLY A 15 8.15 3.50 -2.42
N HIS A 16 8.73 3.84 -3.57
CA HIS A 16 8.28 3.32 -4.85
C HIS A 16 9.46 3.09 -5.79
N PHE A 17 9.30 2.13 -6.69
CA PHE A 17 10.27 1.84 -7.74
C PHE A 17 9.57 1.31 -9.00
N SER A 18 10.30 1.33 -10.11
CA SER A 18 9.84 0.78 -11.38
C SER A 18 10.37 -0.64 -11.59
N SER A 19 9.52 -1.52 -12.11
CA SER A 19 9.89 -2.87 -12.54
C SER A 19 9.25 -3.15 -13.90
N GLY A 20 10.05 -3.07 -14.96
CA GLY A 20 9.53 -3.06 -16.33
C GLY A 20 8.58 -1.89 -16.58
N GLU A 21 7.42 -2.18 -17.16
CA GLU A 21 6.35 -1.18 -17.43
C GLU A 21 5.38 -0.98 -16.25
N ARG A 22 5.80 -1.34 -15.03
CA ARG A 22 5.00 -1.21 -13.80
C ARG A 22 5.71 -0.35 -12.76
N THR A 23 4.92 0.44 -12.04
CA THR A 23 5.35 1.16 -10.85
C THR A 23 4.80 0.45 -9.63
N ILE A 24 5.66 0.18 -8.66
CA ILE A 24 5.32 -0.50 -7.42
C ILE A 24 5.53 0.50 -6.29
N ILE A 25 4.48 0.76 -5.51
CA ILE A 25 4.55 1.53 -4.26
C ILE A 25 4.44 0.55 -3.12
N HIS A 26 5.30 0.64 -2.10
CA HIS A 26 5.28 -0.26 -0.96
C HIS A 26 5.39 0.47 0.37
N SER A 27 4.86 -0.19 1.41
CA SER A 27 5.06 0.16 2.81
C SER A 27 5.36 -1.13 3.58
N GLY A 28 6.38 -1.08 4.43
CA GLY A 28 6.85 -2.20 5.23
C GLY A 28 7.69 -1.71 6.39
N LYS A 29 8.03 -2.61 7.31
CA LYS A 29 8.89 -2.28 8.47
C LYS A 29 10.30 -1.90 8.00
N GLU A 30 11.01 -1.04 8.73
CA GLU A 30 12.40 -0.63 8.41
C GLU A 30 13.36 -1.80 8.14
N LYS A 31 13.24 -2.89 8.89
CA LYS A 31 14.10 -4.09 8.73
C LYS A 31 13.45 -5.20 7.90
N GLY A 32 12.30 -4.93 7.28
CA GLY A 32 11.45 -5.96 6.67
C GLY A 32 10.78 -6.84 7.74
N GLY A 33 10.14 -7.93 7.33
CA GLY A 33 9.51 -8.85 8.28
C GLY A 33 8.37 -9.67 7.69
N GLU A 34 7.41 -10.05 8.52
CA GLU A 34 6.26 -10.88 8.12
C GLU A 34 5.11 -10.07 7.51
N THR A 35 5.16 -8.74 7.64
CA THR A 35 4.15 -7.79 7.17
C THR A 35 4.63 -7.06 5.90
N GLY A 36 3.87 -6.06 5.46
CA GLY A 36 4.18 -5.26 4.29
C GLY A 36 3.04 -5.31 3.27
N VAL A 37 2.79 -4.16 2.66
CA VAL A 37 1.78 -3.98 1.62
C VAL A 37 2.38 -3.27 0.42
N ALA A 38 1.84 -3.54 -0.77
CA ALA A 38 2.21 -2.80 -1.96
C ALA A 38 1.03 -2.62 -2.91
N ILE A 39 1.09 -1.57 -3.73
CA ILE A 39 0.20 -1.34 -4.86
C ILE A 39 1.06 -1.33 -6.12
N VAL A 40 0.66 -2.14 -7.09
CA VAL A 40 1.28 -2.21 -8.41
C VAL A 40 0.38 -1.52 -9.42
N LEU A 41 0.92 -0.53 -10.11
CA LEU A 41 0.27 0.22 -11.16
C LEU A 41 0.94 -0.07 -12.50
N ASP A 42 0.16 -0.21 -13.56
CA ASP A 42 0.73 -0.07 -14.91
C ASP A 42 1.19 1.38 -15.15
N LYS A 43 2.01 1.59 -16.19
CA LYS A 43 2.52 2.91 -16.59
C LYS A 43 1.45 3.98 -16.79
N LYS A 44 0.27 3.61 -17.30
CA LYS A 44 -0.83 4.55 -17.55
C LYS A 44 -1.40 5.07 -16.22
N HIS A 45 -1.67 4.17 -15.27
CA HIS A 45 -2.25 4.55 -13.98
C HIS A 45 -1.20 5.20 -13.07
N ALA A 46 0.06 4.79 -13.16
CA ALA A 46 1.18 5.46 -12.49
C ALA A 46 1.30 6.93 -12.92
N GLY A 47 1.12 7.24 -14.22
CA GLY A 47 1.09 8.62 -14.73
C GLY A 47 -0.10 9.46 -14.22
N CYS A 48 -1.15 8.82 -13.70
CA CYS A 48 -2.27 9.50 -13.06
C CYS A 48 -2.11 9.61 -11.53
N MET A 49 -1.07 9.02 -10.94
CA MET A 49 -0.85 9.06 -9.50
C MET A 49 -0.50 10.48 -9.06
N LYS A 50 -1.30 11.01 -8.12
CA LYS A 50 -1.09 12.34 -7.54
C LYS A 50 -0.23 12.29 -6.28
N SER A 51 -0.47 11.29 -5.44
CA SER A 51 0.25 11.09 -4.19
C SER A 51 0.03 9.66 -3.68
N TYR A 52 0.92 9.20 -2.81
CA TYR A 52 0.73 8.01 -1.99
C TYR A 52 1.12 8.33 -0.54
N ASN A 53 0.55 7.59 0.41
CA ASN A 53 0.90 7.70 1.81
C ASN A 53 1.06 6.29 2.40
N PRO A 54 2.30 5.88 2.73
CA PRO A 54 2.55 4.68 3.54
C PRO A 54 2.17 5.02 4.98
N VAL A 55 1.04 4.48 5.46
CA VAL A 55 0.52 4.80 6.81
C VAL A 55 1.20 3.90 7.85
N SER A 56 1.31 2.62 7.52
CA SER A 56 2.00 1.61 8.33
C SER A 56 2.42 0.46 7.44
N ASP A 57 3.18 -0.50 7.98
CA ASP A 57 3.52 -1.75 7.31
C ASP A 57 2.30 -2.62 6.93
N ARG A 58 1.09 -2.21 7.31
CA ARG A 58 -0.19 -2.84 6.99
C ARG A 58 -1.12 -1.98 6.15
N ILE A 59 -0.86 -0.68 5.99
CA ILE A 59 -1.79 0.26 5.34
C ILE A 59 -1.02 1.16 4.37
N LEU A 60 -1.42 1.12 3.09
CA LEU A 60 -0.89 1.98 2.04
C LEU A 60 -2.04 2.63 1.27
N THR A 61 -1.98 3.95 1.13
CA THR A 61 -2.97 4.70 0.34
C THR A 61 -2.35 5.31 -0.91
N VAL A 62 -3.10 5.31 -2.01
CA VAL A 62 -2.71 5.93 -3.28
C VAL A 62 -3.88 6.77 -3.80
N LYS A 63 -3.59 8.00 -4.21
CA LYS A 63 -4.55 8.90 -4.84
C LYS A 63 -4.26 9.03 -6.32
N LEU A 64 -5.19 8.60 -7.15
CA LEU A 64 -5.14 8.72 -8.61
C LEU A 64 -6.05 9.86 -9.07
N ASN A 65 -5.52 10.73 -9.93
CA ASN A 65 -6.29 11.79 -10.58
C ASN A 65 -7.01 11.23 -11.82
N THR A 66 -8.10 10.51 -11.60
CA THR A 66 -8.96 9.96 -12.65
C THR A 66 -10.08 10.94 -13.05
N LYS A 67 -10.78 10.66 -14.15
CA LYS A 67 -11.97 11.41 -14.57
C LYS A 67 -13.22 10.53 -14.43
N PRO A 68 -14.38 11.09 -14.03
CA PRO A 68 -14.61 12.50 -13.68
C PRO A 68 -14.15 12.89 -12.27
N VAL A 69 -13.88 11.93 -11.40
CA VAL A 69 -13.49 12.14 -10.00
C VAL A 69 -12.16 11.48 -9.69
N ALA A 70 -11.44 11.99 -8.69
CA ALA A 70 -10.23 11.35 -8.17
C ALA A 70 -10.59 10.02 -7.47
N LEU A 71 -9.76 9.01 -7.67
CA LEU A 71 -9.89 7.70 -7.03
C LEU A 71 -8.85 7.58 -5.92
N ASN A 72 -9.29 7.30 -4.69
CA ASN A 72 -8.41 6.93 -3.58
C ASN A 72 -8.48 5.41 -3.41
N ILE A 73 -7.32 4.76 -3.36
CA ILE A 73 -7.17 3.32 -3.17
C ILE A 73 -6.47 3.12 -1.84
N ILE A 74 -7.03 2.25 -1.00
CA ILE A 74 -6.45 1.88 0.29
C ILE A 74 -6.17 0.38 0.22
N GLN A 75 -4.89 0.01 0.23
CA GLN A 75 -4.43 -1.37 0.35
C GLN A 75 -4.16 -1.66 1.81
N VAL A 76 -4.79 -2.71 2.34
CA VAL A 76 -4.68 -3.09 3.75
C VAL A 76 -4.30 -4.56 3.91
N TYR A 77 -3.55 -4.85 4.97
CA TYR A 77 -3.35 -6.19 5.51
C TYR A 77 -3.87 -6.24 6.95
N ALA A 78 -5.14 -6.64 7.08
CA ALA A 78 -5.84 -6.66 8.35
C ALA A 78 -5.11 -7.52 9.41
N PRO A 79 -5.24 -7.18 10.70
CA PRO A 79 -4.79 -8.03 11.79
C PRO A 79 -5.47 -9.40 11.72
N THR A 80 -4.78 -10.44 12.18
CA THR A 80 -5.34 -11.79 12.26
C THR A 80 -5.97 -12.02 13.63
N SER A 81 -6.71 -13.11 13.82
CA SER A 81 -7.23 -13.48 15.16
C SER A 81 -6.13 -13.79 16.18
N ALA A 82 -4.87 -13.94 15.73
CA ALA A 82 -3.71 -14.15 16.59
C ALA A 82 -2.97 -12.84 16.92
N SER A 83 -3.34 -11.71 16.31
CA SER A 83 -2.80 -10.39 16.65
C SER A 83 -3.21 -9.97 18.05
N THR A 84 -2.39 -9.16 18.70
CA THR A 84 -2.76 -8.63 20.02
C THR A 84 -3.92 -7.65 19.89
N GLN A 85 -4.63 -7.40 20.98
CA GLN A 85 -5.72 -6.42 20.99
C GLN A 85 -5.19 -5.03 20.64
N GLU A 86 -4.02 -4.67 21.15
CA GLU A 86 -3.37 -3.38 20.89
C GLU A 86 -3.00 -3.22 19.41
N GLU A 87 -2.47 -4.28 18.77
CA GLU A 87 -2.19 -4.26 17.32
C GLU A 87 -3.47 -4.08 16.51
N ALA A 88 -4.57 -4.71 16.92
CA ALA A 88 -5.85 -4.59 16.24
C ALA A 88 -6.44 -3.18 16.41
N GLU A 89 -6.44 -2.65 17.63
CA GLU A 89 -6.91 -1.30 17.93
C GLU A 89 -6.09 -0.24 17.20
N GLN A 90 -4.77 -0.36 17.18
CA GLN A 90 -3.90 0.54 16.43
C GLN A 90 -4.21 0.52 14.93
N PHE A 91 -4.40 -0.67 14.34
CA PHE A 91 -4.77 -0.80 12.93
C PHE A 91 -6.07 -0.08 12.60
N TYR A 92 -7.10 -0.20 13.44
CA TYR A 92 -8.37 0.51 13.21
C TYR A 92 -8.29 2.01 13.49
N SER A 93 -7.36 2.46 14.34
CA SER A 93 -7.10 3.88 14.56
C SER A 93 -6.34 4.53 13.41
N ASP A 94 -5.49 3.78 12.72
CA ASP A 94 -4.66 4.27 11.60
C ASP A 94 -5.42 4.31 10.26
N LEU A 95 -6.50 3.54 10.13
CA LEU A 95 -7.32 3.41 8.91
C LEU A 95 -8.30 4.57 8.71
#